data_AF-A0A095WZL3-F1
#
_entry.id   AF-A0A095WZL3-F1
#
_cell.length_a   1.000
_cell.length_b   1.000
_cell.length_c   1.000
_cell.angle_alpha   90.00
_cell.angle_beta   90.00
_cell.angle_gamma   90.00
#
_symmetry.space_group_name_H-M   'P 1'
#
loop_
_entity.id
_entity.type
_entity.pdbx_description
1 polymer ?
#
loop_
_entity_poly.entity_id
_entity_poly.type
_entity_poly.pdbx_seq_one_letter_code
_entity_poly.pdbx_strand_id
1 'polypeptide(L)'
;MILTKFEKGKKTSFEISDGYDFKKISESESQIEDVFSLSLTNDVDDEKLRLLVILSPIFIAAFDNGSYELEFLKKTIENSAYPYGLYPNFFENFDKIQYLKAYEDANKQIVTEDIRLREDNTIDFYFNPIKDSYLKSLVVMVDSLIEDDKNRKTLLKYFAKMRNDIVINGRRSILANGIQAFYLNKYVVVWALELFDFIKENKADTSKFLEPIYDLTNNLKTPRLA
;
A
#
# COMPACT_ATOMS: atom_id res chain seq x y z
N MET A 1 -13.35 -4.74 1.74
CA MET A 1 -11.99 -5.04 1.21
C MET A 1 -11.74 -6.53 1.27
N ILE A 2 -10.90 -7.06 0.38
CA ILE A 2 -10.48 -8.47 0.37
C ILE A 2 -8.98 -8.54 0.60
N LEU A 3 -8.54 -9.35 1.55
CA LEU A 3 -7.13 -9.69 1.74
C LEU A 3 -6.85 -10.99 1.00
N THR A 4 -5.84 -11.02 0.15
CA THR A 4 -5.35 -12.25 -0.48
C THR A 4 -3.93 -12.53 0.00
N LYS A 5 -3.68 -13.74 0.47
CA LYS A 5 -2.34 -14.25 0.79
C LYS A 5 -1.92 -15.24 -0.28
N PHE A 6 -0.87 -14.91 -1.04
CA PHE A 6 -0.13 -15.86 -1.86
C PHE A 6 1.02 -16.36 -1.00
N GLU A 7 0.97 -17.62 -0.59
CA GLU A 7 1.99 -18.19 0.30
C GLU A 7 2.11 -19.69 0.05
N LYS A 8 3.34 -20.19 -0.15
CA LYS A 8 3.66 -21.62 -0.30
C LYS A 8 2.83 -22.30 -1.39
N GLY A 9 2.70 -21.62 -2.55
CA GLY A 9 1.97 -22.12 -3.71
C GLY A 9 0.44 -22.12 -3.55
N LYS A 10 -0.09 -21.43 -2.53
CA LYS A 10 -1.53 -21.27 -2.32
C LYS A 10 -1.95 -19.81 -2.43
N LYS A 11 -3.10 -19.57 -3.05
CA LYS A 11 -3.84 -18.31 -2.97
C LYS A 11 -4.99 -18.51 -1.99
N THR A 12 -4.94 -17.81 -0.86
CA THR A 12 -6.03 -17.81 0.13
C THR A 12 -6.65 -16.43 0.21
N SER A 13 -7.96 -16.31 -0.01
CA SER A 13 -8.66 -15.03 0.05
C SER A 13 -9.49 -14.94 1.33
N PHE A 14 -9.52 -13.75 1.92
CA PHE A 14 -10.20 -13.44 3.16
C PHE A 14 -11.06 -12.19 2.98
N GLU A 15 -12.31 -12.29 3.43
CA GLU A 15 -13.14 -11.12 3.69
C GLU A 15 -12.72 -10.50 5.04
N ILE A 16 -12.60 -9.18 5.07
CA ILE A 16 -12.26 -8.43 6.28
C ILE A 16 -13.57 -7.98 6.94
N SER A 17 -13.83 -8.42 8.16
CA SER A 17 -15.02 -8.01 8.93
C SER A 17 -14.85 -6.64 9.60
N ASP A 18 -15.94 -6.09 10.14
CA ASP A 18 -15.94 -4.81 10.88
C ASP A 18 -14.99 -4.80 12.10
N GLY A 19 -14.59 -5.98 12.60
CA GLY A 19 -13.60 -6.13 13.69
C GLY A 19 -12.15 -6.29 13.20
N TYR A 20 -11.90 -6.12 11.89
CA TYR A 20 -10.62 -6.41 11.23
C TYR A 20 -10.15 -7.86 11.40
N ASP A 21 -11.10 -8.79 11.51
CA ASP A 21 -10.80 -10.22 11.47
C ASP A 21 -10.87 -10.74 10.04
N PHE A 22 -10.03 -11.74 9.76
CA PHE A 22 -9.87 -12.31 8.42
C PHE A 22 -10.69 -13.59 8.32
N LYS A 23 -11.85 -13.50 7.67
CA LYS A 23 -12.72 -14.65 7.41
C LYS A 23 -12.35 -15.25 6.06
N LYS A 24 -11.79 -16.45 6.06
CA LYS A 24 -11.42 -17.17 4.83
C LYS A 24 -12.67 -17.39 3.96
N ILE A 25 -12.60 -17.00 2.69
CA ILE A 25 -13.67 -17.15 1.70
C ILE A 25 -13.31 -18.11 0.57
N SER A 26 -12.03 -18.26 0.24
CA SER A 26 -11.57 -19.20 -0.78
C SER A 26 -10.11 -19.61 -0.59
N GLU A 27 -9.74 -20.77 -1.13
CA GLU A 27 -8.37 -21.21 -1.29
C GLU A 27 -8.22 -21.96 -2.61
N SER A 28 -7.16 -21.68 -3.34
CA SER A 28 -6.77 -22.39 -4.56
C SER A 28 -5.26 -22.51 -4.64
N GLU A 29 -4.76 -23.34 -5.55
CA GLU A 29 -3.34 -23.31 -5.91
C GLU A 29 -2.99 -21.98 -6.60
N SER A 30 -1.73 -21.58 -6.46
CA SER A 30 -1.18 -20.39 -7.12
C SER A 30 0.28 -20.61 -7.49
N GLN A 31 0.67 -20.05 -8.63
CA GLN A 31 2.05 -20.00 -9.10
C GLN A 31 2.69 -18.62 -8.86
N ILE A 32 1.97 -17.70 -8.20
CA ILE A 32 2.50 -16.39 -7.82
C ILE A 32 3.41 -16.58 -6.60
N GLU A 33 4.55 -15.89 -6.59
CA GLU A 33 5.49 -15.87 -5.46
C GLU A 33 4.83 -15.39 -4.16
N ASP A 34 5.47 -15.65 -3.03
CA ASP A 34 4.95 -15.29 -1.71
C ASP A 34 4.78 -13.75 -1.59
N VAL A 35 3.52 -13.30 -1.57
CA VAL A 35 3.13 -11.89 -1.54
C VAL A 35 1.72 -11.76 -0.97
N PHE A 36 1.41 -10.69 -0.26
CA PHE A 36 0.04 -10.39 0.15
C PHE A 36 -0.54 -9.25 -0.69
N SER A 37 -1.86 -9.23 -0.86
CA SER A 37 -2.56 -8.13 -1.52
C SER A 37 -3.82 -7.71 -0.77
N LEU A 38 -4.08 -6.41 -0.75
CA LEU A 38 -5.37 -5.84 -0.35
C LEU A 38 -6.09 -5.33 -1.58
N SER A 39 -7.29 -5.85 -1.82
CA SER A 39 -8.14 -5.46 -2.94
C SER A 39 -9.32 -4.63 -2.44
N LEU A 40 -9.52 -3.48 -3.07
CA LEU A 40 -10.60 -2.53 -2.77
C LEU A 40 -11.25 -2.00 -4.05
N THR A 41 -12.51 -1.58 -3.97
CA THR A 41 -13.21 -0.97 -5.11
C THR A 41 -12.84 0.49 -5.22
N ASN A 42 -12.34 0.90 -6.39
CA ASN A 42 -12.03 2.28 -6.70
C ASN A 42 -13.31 3.12 -6.83
N ASP A 43 -13.23 4.41 -6.51
CA ASP A 43 -14.32 5.35 -6.76
C ASP A 43 -14.27 5.90 -8.19
N VAL A 44 -15.29 6.66 -8.57
CA VAL A 44 -15.47 7.19 -9.93
C VAL A 44 -14.47 8.28 -10.31
N ASP A 45 -13.90 8.96 -9.31
CA ASP A 45 -12.98 10.09 -9.48
C ASP A 45 -11.51 9.67 -9.27
N ASP A 46 -11.27 8.36 -9.12
CA ASP A 46 -9.98 7.74 -8.80
C ASP A 46 -9.32 8.29 -7.52
N GLU A 47 -10.10 8.84 -6.59
CA GLU A 47 -9.61 9.45 -5.35
C GLU A 47 -8.86 8.45 -4.48
N LYS A 48 -9.42 7.24 -4.31
CA LYS A 48 -8.84 6.14 -3.55
C LYS A 48 -7.50 5.72 -4.16
N LEU A 49 -7.47 5.54 -5.48
CA LEU A 49 -6.24 5.20 -6.20
C LEU A 49 -5.17 6.27 -5.99
N ARG A 50 -5.51 7.55 -6.21
CA ARG A 50 -4.57 8.66 -6.05
C ARG A 50 -4.04 8.78 -4.64
N LEU A 51 -4.91 8.73 -3.62
CA LEU A 51 -4.46 8.82 -2.24
C LEU A 51 -3.58 7.62 -1.85
N LEU A 52 -3.94 6.41 -2.28
CA LEU A 52 -3.12 5.23 -2.03
C LEU A 52 -1.74 5.38 -2.67
N VAL A 53 -1.65 5.90 -3.90
CA VAL A 53 -0.38 6.19 -4.58
C VAL A 53 0.44 7.24 -3.83
N ILE A 54 -0.20 8.30 -3.30
CA ILE A 54 0.48 9.32 -2.47
C ILE A 54 1.08 8.67 -1.21
N LEU A 55 0.32 7.80 -0.54
CA LEU A 55 0.71 7.22 0.74
C LEU A 55 1.60 5.97 0.61
N SER A 56 1.69 5.38 -0.58
CA SER A 56 2.39 4.11 -0.80
C SER A 56 3.86 4.12 -0.35
N PRO A 57 4.67 5.17 -0.58
CA PRO A 57 6.05 5.19 -0.08
C PRO A 57 6.12 5.10 1.46
N ILE A 58 5.12 5.66 2.16
CA ILE A 58 5.04 5.62 3.62
C ILE A 58 4.66 4.21 4.07
N PHE A 59 3.64 3.60 3.46
CA PHE A 59 3.23 2.23 3.78
C PHE A 59 4.33 1.21 3.50
N ILE A 60 4.96 1.27 2.33
CA ILE A 60 6.05 0.36 1.94
C ILE A 60 7.20 0.41 2.94
N ALA A 61 7.64 1.62 3.31
CA ALA A 61 8.77 1.78 4.21
C ALA A 61 8.42 1.42 5.67
N ALA A 62 7.25 1.84 6.17
CA ALA A 62 6.85 1.57 7.55
C ALA A 62 6.56 0.07 7.79
N PHE A 63 5.99 -0.61 6.81
CA PHE A 63 5.61 -2.04 6.89
C PHE A 63 6.64 -2.98 6.24
N ASP A 64 7.87 -2.52 5.97
CA ASP A 64 8.89 -3.36 5.36
C ASP A 64 9.20 -4.60 6.21
N ASN A 65 9.19 -5.77 5.56
CA ASN A 65 9.42 -7.08 6.17
C ASN A 65 10.21 -8.03 5.25
N GLY A 66 10.99 -7.47 4.31
CA GLY A 66 11.85 -8.28 3.45
C GLY A 66 13.00 -8.94 4.20
N SER A 67 13.69 -9.89 3.57
CA SER A 67 14.93 -10.47 4.08
C SER A 67 16.04 -9.42 4.19
N TYR A 68 15.99 -8.42 3.31
CA TYR A 68 16.77 -7.20 3.35
C TYR A 68 15.86 -6.00 3.10
N GLU A 69 16.34 -4.81 3.45
CA GLU A 69 15.56 -3.58 3.39
C GLU A 69 14.96 -3.36 1.99
N LEU A 70 13.62 -3.21 1.97
CA LEU A 70 12.82 -2.95 0.78
C LEU A 70 12.97 -3.98 -0.35
N GLU A 71 13.25 -5.24 0.01
CA GLU A 71 13.38 -6.35 -0.95
C GLU A 71 12.22 -6.42 -1.95
N PHE A 72 10.99 -6.29 -1.48
CA PHE A 72 9.80 -6.36 -2.35
C PHE A 72 9.81 -5.26 -3.40
N LEU A 73 9.96 -4.01 -2.99
CA LEU A 73 9.98 -2.88 -3.92
C LEU A 73 11.11 -3.03 -4.94
N LYS A 74 12.29 -3.51 -4.54
CA LYS A 74 13.41 -3.77 -5.44
C LYS A 74 13.06 -4.83 -6.49
N LYS A 75 12.49 -5.97 -6.09
CA LYS A 75 12.01 -7.01 -7.02
C LYS A 75 10.90 -6.52 -7.95
N THR A 76 9.95 -5.76 -7.40
CA THR A 76 8.87 -5.16 -8.18
C THR A 76 9.43 -4.22 -9.25
N ILE A 77 10.44 -3.40 -8.92
CA ILE A 77 11.13 -2.54 -9.89
C ILE A 77 11.82 -3.36 -10.98
N GLU A 78 12.55 -4.41 -10.62
CA GLU A 78 13.23 -5.30 -11.58
C GLU A 78 12.26 -5.92 -12.59
N ASN A 79 11.03 -6.21 -12.16
CA ASN A 79 9.99 -6.81 -12.98
C ASN A 79 9.08 -5.77 -13.68
N SER A 80 9.23 -4.48 -13.39
CA SER A 80 8.36 -3.44 -13.90
C SER A 80 8.84 -2.86 -15.22
N ALA A 81 7.89 -2.44 -16.06
CA ALA A 81 8.20 -1.59 -17.22
C ALA A 81 8.57 -0.15 -16.80
N TYR A 82 8.38 0.21 -15.52
CA TYR A 82 8.61 1.55 -15.00
C TYR A 82 9.78 1.60 -14.00
N PRO A 83 10.68 2.60 -14.09
CA PRO A 83 11.91 2.66 -13.29
C PRO A 83 11.77 2.60 -11.77
N TYR A 84 10.56 2.85 -11.23
CA TYR A 84 10.28 2.84 -9.80
C TYR A 84 9.09 1.94 -9.44
N GLY A 85 8.79 0.94 -10.28
CA GLY A 85 7.77 -0.07 -9.99
C GLY A 85 6.37 0.51 -9.88
N LEU A 86 6.09 1.60 -10.61
CA LEU A 86 4.84 2.34 -10.55
C LEU A 86 4.61 3.11 -11.86
N TYR A 87 3.38 3.02 -12.39
CA TYR A 87 2.94 3.85 -13.50
C TYR A 87 3.20 5.36 -13.28
N PRO A 88 3.73 6.10 -14.28
CA PRO A 88 4.24 7.44 -14.04
C PRO A 88 3.18 8.55 -14.07
N ASN A 89 1.93 8.32 -14.49
CA ASN A 89 0.97 9.40 -14.75
C ASN A 89 -0.34 9.29 -13.93
N PHE A 90 -0.26 9.21 -12.59
CA PHE A 90 -1.45 9.12 -11.72
C PHE A 90 -2.12 10.48 -11.42
N PHE A 91 -1.39 11.59 -11.48
CA PHE A 91 -1.91 12.91 -11.09
C PHE A 91 -2.15 13.81 -12.30
N GLU A 92 -1.09 14.10 -13.05
CA GLU A 92 -1.18 14.88 -14.28
C GLU A 92 -1.50 13.93 -15.43
N ASN A 93 -2.61 14.18 -16.13
CA ASN A 93 -3.04 13.44 -17.33
C ASN A 93 -3.27 11.94 -17.12
N PHE A 94 -3.83 11.53 -15.97
CA PHE A 94 -4.25 10.14 -15.81
C PHE A 94 -5.35 9.79 -16.82
N ASP A 95 -5.04 8.85 -17.71
CA ASP A 95 -5.96 8.29 -18.69
C ASP A 95 -6.10 6.80 -18.39
N LYS A 96 -7.29 6.40 -17.91
CA LYS A 96 -7.58 5.03 -17.52
C LYS A 96 -7.47 4.03 -18.68
N ILE A 97 -7.81 4.45 -19.90
CA ILE A 97 -7.72 3.58 -21.08
C ILE A 97 -6.26 3.31 -21.40
N GLN A 98 -5.43 4.37 -21.43
CA GLN A 98 -3.99 4.22 -21.65
C GLN A 98 -3.32 3.44 -20.52
N TYR A 99 -3.74 3.67 -19.27
CA TYR A 99 -3.27 2.90 -18.12
C TYR A 99 -3.53 1.41 -18.33
N LEU A 100 -4.79 1.00 -18.56
CA LEU A 100 -5.13 -0.42 -18.71
C LEU A 100 -4.41 -1.06 -19.90
N LYS A 101 -4.32 -0.33 -21.03
CA LYS A 101 -3.59 -0.80 -22.22
C LYS A 101 -2.11 -1.10 -21.94
N ALA A 102 -1.48 -0.34 -21.05
CA ALA A 102 -0.08 -0.57 -20.67
C ALA A 102 0.13 -1.93 -19.95
N TYR A 103 -0.94 -2.59 -19.51
CA TYR A 103 -0.89 -3.87 -18.79
C TYR A 103 -1.58 -5.04 -19.49
N GLU A 104 -2.03 -4.88 -20.74
CA GLU A 104 -2.73 -5.94 -21.51
C GLU A 104 -1.88 -7.21 -21.64
N ASP A 105 -0.57 -7.06 -21.90
CA ASP A 105 0.37 -8.16 -22.14
C ASP A 105 1.16 -8.59 -20.88
N ALA A 106 0.82 -8.06 -19.70
CA ALA A 106 1.58 -8.33 -18.49
C ALA A 106 1.46 -9.80 -18.04
N ASN A 107 2.59 -10.43 -17.73
CA ASN A 107 2.61 -11.78 -17.16
C ASN A 107 1.82 -11.80 -15.84
N LYS A 108 0.72 -12.55 -15.80
CA LYS A 108 -0.18 -12.62 -14.64
C LYS A 108 0.41 -13.37 -13.43
N GLN A 109 1.58 -14.00 -13.59
CA GLN A 109 2.24 -14.79 -12.54
C GLN A 109 3.26 -13.98 -11.73
N ILE A 110 3.63 -12.78 -12.19
CA ILE A 110 4.65 -11.95 -11.54
C ILE A 110 4.01 -10.62 -11.13
N VAL A 111 4.27 -10.19 -9.90
CA VAL A 111 3.87 -8.85 -9.43
C VAL A 111 4.89 -7.84 -9.93
N THR A 112 4.48 -7.03 -10.90
CA THR A 112 5.33 -6.01 -11.54
C THR A 112 5.19 -4.64 -10.89
N GLU A 113 4.14 -4.41 -10.11
CA GLU A 113 3.85 -3.15 -9.39
C GLU A 113 3.11 -3.43 -8.08
N ASP A 114 3.35 -2.59 -7.07
CA ASP A 114 2.68 -2.70 -5.78
C ASP A 114 1.26 -2.14 -5.80
N ILE A 115 0.91 -1.25 -6.74
CA ILE A 115 -0.47 -0.74 -6.90
C ILE A 115 -0.92 -0.98 -8.32
N ARG A 116 -2.04 -1.69 -8.51
CA ARG A 116 -2.61 -1.95 -9.83
C ARG A 116 -4.11 -1.71 -9.86
N LEU A 117 -4.55 -0.80 -10.74
CA LEU A 117 -5.97 -0.68 -11.09
C LEU A 117 -6.33 -1.78 -12.12
N ARG A 118 -7.44 -2.46 -11.88
CA ARG A 118 -7.95 -3.55 -12.72
C ARG A 118 -9.08 -3.07 -13.62
N GLU A 119 -9.34 -3.85 -14.67
CA GLU A 119 -10.42 -3.60 -15.62
C GLU A 119 -11.80 -3.55 -14.94
N ASP A 120 -12.01 -4.37 -13.91
CA ASP A 120 -13.24 -4.40 -13.09
C ASP A 120 -13.33 -3.27 -12.05
N ASN A 121 -12.45 -2.26 -12.15
CA ASN A 121 -12.35 -1.11 -11.26
C ASN A 121 -11.91 -1.44 -9.82
N THR A 122 -11.33 -2.61 -9.59
CA THR A 122 -10.66 -2.92 -8.32
C THR A 122 -9.22 -2.39 -8.31
N ILE A 123 -8.73 -1.98 -7.14
CA ILE A 123 -7.32 -1.65 -6.91
C ILE A 123 -6.74 -2.80 -6.11
N ASP A 124 -5.66 -3.39 -6.61
CA ASP A 124 -4.83 -4.30 -5.83
C ASP A 124 -3.62 -3.56 -5.28
N PHE A 125 -3.45 -3.62 -3.96
CA PHE A 125 -2.26 -3.14 -3.26
C PHE A 125 -1.44 -4.33 -2.74
N TYR A 126 -0.31 -4.62 -3.38
CA TYR A 126 0.61 -5.70 -3.05
C TYR A 126 1.71 -5.25 -2.10
N PHE A 127 2.07 -6.13 -1.18
CA PHE A 127 3.13 -5.91 -0.20
C PHE A 127 3.70 -7.24 0.29
N ASN A 128 4.86 -7.15 0.95
CA ASN A 128 5.52 -8.31 1.55
C ASN A 128 4.60 -9.07 2.53
N PRO A 129 4.72 -10.40 2.61
CA PRO A 129 4.13 -11.15 3.72
C PRO A 129 4.58 -10.57 5.07
N ILE A 130 3.62 -10.31 5.96
CA ILE A 130 3.86 -9.75 7.29
C ILE A 130 3.04 -10.49 8.35
N LYS A 131 3.47 -10.42 9.61
CA LYS A 131 2.75 -11.01 10.74
C LYS A 131 1.35 -10.39 10.85
N ASP A 132 0.37 -11.19 11.28
CA ASP A 132 -1.04 -10.78 11.35
C ASP A 132 -1.28 -9.53 12.20
N SER A 133 -0.49 -9.29 13.25
CA SER A 133 -0.58 -8.06 14.06
C SER A 133 -0.34 -6.81 13.23
N TYR A 134 0.74 -6.79 12.44
CA TYR A 134 1.06 -5.67 11.56
C TYR A 134 0.13 -5.63 10.34
N LEU A 135 -0.32 -6.79 9.87
CA LEU A 135 -1.31 -6.86 8.79
C LEU A 135 -2.62 -6.18 9.18
N LYS A 136 -3.11 -6.43 10.39
CA LYS A 136 -4.29 -5.74 10.92
C LYS A 136 -4.06 -4.23 10.99
N SER A 137 -2.88 -3.78 11.42
CA SER A 137 -2.54 -2.35 11.41
C SER A 137 -2.59 -1.75 10.00
N LEU A 138 -2.01 -2.42 9.00
CA LEU A 138 -2.05 -1.94 7.61
C LEU A 138 -3.48 -1.87 7.08
N VAL A 139 -4.29 -2.89 7.33
CA VAL A 139 -5.70 -2.92 6.94
C VAL A 139 -6.47 -1.74 7.57
N VAL A 140 -6.25 -1.47 8.86
CA VAL A 140 -6.88 -0.34 9.56
C VAL A 140 -6.44 0.99 8.96
N MET A 141 -5.17 1.14 8.57
CA MET A 141 -4.72 2.34 7.88
C MET A 141 -5.41 2.52 6.52
N VAL A 142 -5.51 1.47 5.71
CA VAL A 142 -6.20 1.53 4.41
C VAL A 142 -7.68 1.84 4.62
N ASP A 143 -8.36 1.16 5.55
CA ASP A 143 -9.76 1.42 5.87
C ASP A 143 -10.00 2.87 6.34
N SER A 144 -9.14 3.36 7.22
CA SER A 144 -9.33 4.66 7.88
C SER A 144 -8.90 5.84 7.00
N LEU A 145 -7.90 5.66 6.14
CA LEU A 145 -7.35 6.75 5.32
C LEU A 145 -7.90 6.73 3.89
N ILE A 146 -8.15 5.54 3.32
CA ILE A 146 -8.53 5.36 1.92
C ILE A 146 -10.03 5.08 1.77
N GLU A 147 -10.58 4.10 2.49
CA GLU A 147 -12.00 3.74 2.36
C GLU A 147 -12.93 4.81 2.96
N ASP A 148 -12.57 5.37 4.11
CA ASP A 148 -13.33 6.44 4.76
C ASP A 148 -13.35 7.73 3.92
N ASP A 149 -14.54 8.09 3.42
CA ASP A 149 -14.75 9.22 2.53
C ASP A 149 -14.35 10.57 3.13
N LYS A 150 -14.66 10.79 4.41
CA LYS A 150 -14.37 12.06 5.11
C LYS A 150 -12.87 12.24 5.27
N ASN A 151 -12.19 11.19 5.74
CA ASN A 151 -10.74 11.21 5.93
C ASN A 151 -10.00 11.33 4.60
N ARG A 152 -10.41 10.53 3.60
CA ARG A 152 -9.83 10.59 2.25
C ARG A 152 -9.91 11.99 1.65
N LYS A 153 -11.09 12.63 1.69
CA LYS A 153 -11.28 14.01 1.19
C LYS A 153 -10.44 15.03 1.93
N THR A 154 -10.30 14.87 3.25
CA THR A 154 -9.46 15.73 4.08
C THR A 154 -7.99 15.65 3.66
N LEU A 155 -7.49 14.42 3.47
CA LEU A 155 -6.11 14.17 3.06
C LEU A 155 -5.85 14.61 1.61
N LEU A 156 -6.76 14.33 0.67
CA LEU A 156 -6.62 14.79 -0.71
C LEU A 156 -6.62 16.30 -0.83
N LYS A 157 -7.38 17.01 0.01
CA LYS A 157 -7.30 18.47 0.10
C LYS A 157 -5.93 18.94 0.58
N TYR A 158 -5.34 18.27 1.57
CA TYR A 158 -3.98 18.56 2.03
C TYR A 158 -2.94 18.31 0.92
N PHE A 159 -3.12 17.25 0.15
CA PHE A 159 -2.26 16.84 -0.96
C PHE A 159 -2.70 17.38 -2.34
N ALA A 160 -3.47 18.47 -2.39
CA ALA A 160 -4.08 18.96 -3.63
C ALA A 160 -3.07 19.38 -4.73
N LYS A 161 -1.81 19.63 -4.36
CA LYS A 161 -0.72 20.02 -5.28
C LYS A 161 0.23 18.86 -5.62
N MET A 162 -0.21 17.61 -5.42
CA MET A 162 0.60 16.46 -5.76
C MET A 162 0.87 16.35 -7.26
N ARG A 163 2.08 15.89 -7.57
CA ARG A 163 2.56 15.65 -8.93
C ARG A 163 3.22 14.28 -9.01
N ASN A 164 3.28 13.74 -10.22
CA ASN A 164 3.88 12.45 -10.51
C ASN A 164 5.33 12.35 -10.02
N ASP A 165 6.15 13.38 -10.24
CA ASP A 165 7.57 13.40 -9.87
C ASP A 165 7.79 13.36 -8.35
N ILE A 166 6.86 13.89 -7.54
CA ILE A 166 6.96 13.88 -6.08
C ILE A 166 6.89 12.45 -5.54
N VAL A 167 5.93 11.64 -6.02
CA VAL A 167 5.79 10.23 -5.62
C VAL A 167 7.00 9.41 -6.06
N ILE A 168 7.44 9.61 -7.31
CA ILE A 168 8.61 8.94 -7.86
C ILE A 168 9.88 9.26 -7.05
N ASN A 169 10.08 10.53 -6.69
CA ASN A 169 11.19 10.92 -5.82
C ASN A 169 11.04 10.35 -4.40
N GLY A 170 9.82 10.23 -3.88
CA GLY A 170 9.52 9.54 -2.63
C GLY A 170 9.98 8.08 -2.65
N ARG A 171 9.65 7.34 -3.71
CA ARG A 171 10.12 5.96 -3.94
C ARG A 171 11.64 5.87 -3.99
N ARG A 172 12.28 6.78 -4.74
CA ARG A 172 13.75 6.85 -4.79
C ARG A 172 14.36 7.11 -3.41
N SER A 173 13.72 7.96 -2.62
CA SER A 173 14.16 8.32 -1.26
C SER A 173 14.09 7.13 -0.31
N ILE A 174 12.98 6.37 -0.32
CA ILE A 174 12.84 5.15 0.52
C ILE A 174 13.83 4.06 0.09
N LEU A 175 14.08 3.87 -1.20
CA LEU A 175 15.06 2.87 -1.66
C LEU A 175 16.47 3.11 -1.09
N ALA A 176 16.82 4.37 -0.82
CA ALA A 176 18.11 4.75 -0.29
C ALA A 176 18.17 4.81 1.25
N ASN A 177 17.04 5.06 1.93
CA ASN A 177 17.03 5.41 3.36
C ASN A 177 15.95 4.69 4.20
N GLY A 178 15.18 3.79 3.60
CA GLY A 178 14.08 3.07 4.27
C GLY A 178 13.09 4.02 4.94
N ILE A 179 12.74 3.72 6.19
CA ILE A 179 11.81 4.52 7.00
C ILE A 179 12.37 5.92 7.38
N GLN A 180 13.68 6.12 7.25
CA GLN A 180 14.35 7.40 7.51
C GLN A 180 14.41 8.30 6.28
N ALA A 181 13.78 7.92 5.17
CA ALA A 181 13.71 8.71 3.95
C ALA A 181 12.95 10.02 4.14
N PHE A 182 13.25 11.01 3.31
CA PHE A 182 12.50 12.27 3.24
C PHE A 182 11.46 12.21 2.11
N TYR A 183 10.20 12.55 2.41
CA TYR A 183 9.07 12.52 1.48
C TYR A 183 7.99 13.54 1.88
N LEU A 184 7.30 14.15 0.90
CA LEU A 184 6.23 15.15 1.05
C LEU A 184 6.53 16.40 1.89
N ASN A 185 7.75 16.56 2.43
CA ASN A 185 8.30 17.64 3.28
C ASN A 185 8.81 17.20 4.67
N LYS A 186 8.73 15.92 5.02
CA LYS A 186 9.18 15.38 6.33
C LYS A 186 9.82 14.02 6.15
N TYR A 187 10.37 13.47 7.23
CA TYR A 187 10.80 12.08 7.24
C TYR A 187 9.59 11.13 7.18
N VAL A 188 9.76 9.98 6.51
CA VAL A 188 8.71 8.97 6.36
C VAL A 188 8.24 8.43 7.70
N VAL A 189 9.14 8.23 8.67
CA VAL A 189 8.77 7.90 10.06
C VAL A 189 7.81 8.94 10.65
N VAL A 190 8.07 10.24 10.46
CA VAL A 190 7.21 11.31 11.00
C VAL A 190 5.85 11.27 10.33
N TRP A 191 5.81 11.06 9.01
CA TRP A 191 4.56 10.87 8.29
C TRP A 191 3.75 9.68 8.78
N ALA A 192 4.39 8.52 9.00
CA ALA A 192 3.71 7.34 9.52
C ALA A 192 3.09 7.62 10.90
N LEU A 193 3.83 8.27 11.81
CA LEU A 193 3.33 8.66 13.13
C LEU A 193 2.16 9.65 13.05
N GLU A 194 2.27 10.69 12.20
CA GLU A 194 1.19 11.66 12.00
C GLU A 194 -0.07 11.01 11.40
N LEU A 195 0.08 10.02 10.51
CA LEU A 195 -1.06 9.26 10.00
C LEU A 195 -1.69 8.38 11.09
N PHE A 196 -0.91 7.78 11.98
CA PHE A 196 -1.47 7.05 13.13
C PHE A 196 -2.26 7.96 14.04
N ASP A 197 -1.72 9.15 14.37
CA ASP A 197 -2.39 10.11 15.24
C ASP A 197 -3.66 10.67 14.57
N PHE A 198 -3.60 10.96 13.27
CA PHE A 198 -4.78 11.33 12.49
C PHE A 198 -5.88 10.25 12.57
N ILE A 199 -5.54 8.96 12.47
CA ILE A 199 -6.52 7.87 12.62
C ILE A 199 -7.04 7.81 14.05
N LYS A 200 -6.19 7.91 15.08
CA LYS A 200 -6.61 7.88 16.48
C LYS A 200 -7.61 9.00 16.81
N GLU A 201 -7.42 10.19 16.22
CA GLU A 201 -8.33 11.33 16.40
C GLU A 201 -9.67 11.15 15.69
N ASN A 202 -9.69 10.50 14.51
CA ASN A 202 -10.88 10.41 13.66
C ASN A 202 -11.63 9.07 13.74
N LYS A 203 -10.98 8.01 14.23
CA LYS A 203 -11.50 6.64 14.44
C LYS A 203 -10.87 6.01 15.69
N ALA A 204 -11.17 6.57 16.86
CA ALA A 204 -10.53 6.20 18.13
C ALA A 204 -10.69 4.72 18.52
N ASP A 205 -11.79 4.07 18.11
CA ASP A 205 -12.11 2.67 18.36
C ASP A 205 -11.18 1.67 17.64
N THR A 206 -10.50 2.11 16.57
CA THR A 206 -9.57 1.28 15.80
C THR A 206 -8.11 1.42 16.27
N SER A 207 -7.83 2.37 17.16
CA SER A 207 -6.48 2.72 17.65
C SER A 207 -5.69 1.53 18.20
N LYS A 208 -6.36 0.61 18.92
CA LYS A 208 -5.74 -0.62 19.46
C LYS A 208 -5.06 -1.49 18.41
N PHE A 209 -5.51 -1.42 17.16
CA PHE A 209 -4.92 -2.20 16.07
C PHE A 209 -3.68 -1.52 15.48
N LEU A 210 -3.46 -0.23 15.75
CA LEU A 210 -2.29 0.51 15.28
C LEU A 210 -1.11 0.40 16.24
N GLU A 211 -1.34 0.07 17.51
CA GLU A 211 -0.30 0.01 18.55
C GLU A 211 0.92 -0.85 18.15
N PRO A 212 0.77 -2.06 17.57
CA PRO A 212 1.92 -2.88 17.20
C PRO A 212 2.88 -2.22 16.21
N ILE A 213 2.36 -1.50 15.21
CA ILE A 213 3.19 -0.82 14.21
C ILE A 213 3.64 0.56 14.69
N TYR A 214 2.84 1.23 15.52
CA TYR A 214 3.16 2.51 16.11
C TYR A 214 4.42 2.41 16.97
N ASP A 215 4.49 1.41 17.85
CA ASP A 215 5.64 1.20 18.74
C ASP A 215 6.92 0.92 17.96
N LEU A 216 6.85 0.12 16.89
CA LEU A 216 8.01 -0.11 16.01
C LEU A 216 8.45 1.19 15.33
N THR A 217 7.51 1.87 14.69
CA THR A 217 7.77 3.10 13.94
C THR A 217 8.39 4.17 14.82
N ASN A 218 7.87 4.33 16.05
CA ASN A 218 8.38 5.29 17.03
C ASN A 218 9.83 4.99 17.49
N ASN A 219 10.29 3.75 17.31
CA ASN A 219 11.66 3.34 17.56
C ASN A 219 12.51 3.23 16.27
N LEU A 220 12.06 3.83 15.16
CA LEU A 220 12.71 3.76 13.83
C LEU A 220 12.87 2.32 13.33
N LYS A 221 11.96 1.42 13.73
CA LYS A 221 11.93 0.03 13.30
C LYS A 221 10.76 -0.24 12.36
N THR A 222 10.91 -1.29 11.57
CA THR A 222 9.87 -1.87 10.73
C THR A 222 9.63 -3.31 11.20
N PRO A 223 8.57 -4.00 10.73
CA PRO A 223 8.34 -5.41 11.03
C PRO A 223 9.56 -6.32 10.83
N ARG A 224 10.42 -6.02 9.84
CA ARG A 224 11.70 -6.71 9.60
C ARG A 224 12.65 -6.70 10.80
N LEU A 225 12.65 -5.60 11.55
CA LEU A 225 13.59 -5.31 12.66
C LEU A 225 12.96 -5.52 14.04
N ALA A 226 11.76 -6.11 14.08
CA ALA A 226 10.96 -6.34 15.28
C ALA A 226 11.49 -7.48 16.16
#